data_AF-A0AAV5MRA9-F1
#
_entry.id   AF-A0AAV5MRA9-F1
#
_cell.length_a   1.000
_cell.length_b   1.000
_cell.length_c   1.000
_cell.angle_alpha   90.00
_cell.angle_beta   90.00
_cell.angle_gamma   90.00
#
_symmetry.space_group_name_H-M   'P 1'
#
loop_
_entity.id
_entity.type
_entity.pdbx_description
1 polymer ?
#
loop_
_entity_poly.entity_id
_entity_poly.type
_entity_poly.pdbx_seq_one_letter_code
_entity_poly.pdbx_strand_id
1 'polypeptide(L)'
;MILTAKHHDGFCLWPSKYTKHSVAASPWKNGSGDVVREFVNAVKAHNGIDAGLYLSPWDRHDPRYGDNLKYNEYYLAQLQELLHNYGNVREIWFDGAKGADAPNMTYYFSDWFAMVKELQSSINIFSDAGPDVRWVGNEKGFANTTCWSTINKTSLSIGNASIVG
;
A
#
# COMPACT_ATOMS: atom_id res chain seq x y z
N MET A 1 9.29 -10.71 1.18
CA MET A 1 8.97 -10.03 2.46
C MET A 1 8.22 -8.75 2.15
N ILE A 2 7.24 -8.37 2.98
CA ILE A 2 6.45 -7.14 2.80
C ILE A 2 6.65 -6.24 4.02
N LEU A 3 7.05 -4.99 3.81
CA LEU A 3 7.21 -3.99 4.87
C LEU A 3 6.03 -3.00 4.87
N THR A 4 5.45 -2.75 6.04
CA THR A 4 4.52 -1.64 6.28
C THR A 4 5.25 -0.30 6.19
N ALA A 5 5.27 0.32 5.01
CA ALA A 5 5.93 1.61 4.79
C ALA A 5 5.14 2.77 5.44
N LYS A 6 3.81 2.66 5.45
CA LYS A 6 2.88 3.54 6.17
C LYS A 6 1.65 2.75 6.58
N HIS A 7 1.27 2.85 7.85
CA HIS A 7 0.03 2.25 8.38
C HIS A 7 -1.10 3.29 8.48
N HIS A 8 -2.25 2.92 9.04
CA HIS A 8 -3.42 3.79 9.16
C HIS A 8 -3.17 5.07 9.96
N ASP A 9 -2.21 5.06 10.90
CA ASP A 9 -1.82 6.27 11.63
C ASP A 9 -1.19 7.34 10.74
N GLY A 10 -0.75 7.00 9.52
CA GLY A 10 -0.22 7.93 8.52
C GLY A 10 1.28 8.17 8.63
N PHE A 11 1.99 7.60 9.61
CA PHE A 11 3.42 7.83 9.79
C PHE A 11 4.25 7.11 8.73
N CYS A 12 5.02 7.88 7.95
CA CYS A 12 5.83 7.33 6.86
C CYS A 12 7.21 6.88 7.35
N LEU A 13 7.58 5.64 7.05
CA LEU A 13 8.87 5.05 7.43
C LEU A 13 10.04 5.41 6.48
N TRP A 14 9.80 6.32 5.54
CA TRP A 14 10.80 6.94 4.69
C TRP A 14 10.69 8.46 4.78
N PRO A 15 11.73 9.24 4.46
CA PRO A 15 11.70 10.70 4.51
C PRO A 15 10.90 11.28 3.32
N SER A 16 9.59 11.03 3.29
CA SER A 16 8.69 11.53 2.23
C SER A 16 8.74 13.04 2.12
N LYS A 17 8.78 13.56 0.89
CA LYS A 17 8.73 15.02 0.63
C LYS A 17 7.33 15.60 0.81
N TYR A 18 6.31 14.75 0.86
CA TYR A 18 4.90 15.17 0.81
C TYR A 18 4.21 15.23 2.18
N THR A 19 4.90 14.84 3.25
CA THR A 19 4.41 14.96 4.64
C THR A 19 5.58 15.13 5.62
N LYS A 20 5.34 15.88 6.69
CA LYS A 20 6.26 15.96 7.84
C LYS A 20 6.05 14.82 8.83
N HIS A 21 4.96 14.05 8.70
CA HIS A 21 4.64 12.93 9.57
C HIS A 21 5.40 11.68 9.11
N SER A 22 6.73 11.71 9.30
CA SER A 22 7.64 10.68 8.84
C SER A 22 8.87 10.56 9.74
N VAL A 23 9.70 9.55 9.47
CA VAL A 23 10.99 9.33 10.14
C VAL A 23 11.90 10.57 10.13
N ALA A 24 11.75 11.47 9.15
CA ALA A 24 12.51 12.72 9.08
C ALA A 24 12.23 13.66 10.26
N ALA A 25 11.04 13.58 10.87
CA ALA A 25 10.67 14.36 12.06
C ALA A 25 10.91 13.58 13.38
N SER A 26 11.46 12.38 13.32
CA SER A 26 11.74 11.55 14.49
C SER A 26 13.19 11.71 14.98
N PRO A 27 13.48 11.45 16.27
CA PRO A 27 14.86 11.48 16.76
C PRO A 27 15.70 10.29 16.26
N TRP A 28 15.07 9.27 15.69
CA TRP A 28 15.77 8.08 15.19
C TRP A 28 16.74 8.47 14.08
N LYS A 29 18.00 8.02 14.21
CA LYS A 29 19.12 8.40 13.33
C LYS A 29 19.21 9.91 13.08
N ASN A 30 18.88 10.72 14.11
CA ASN A 30 18.91 12.18 14.06
C ASN A 30 18.07 12.77 12.91
N GLY A 31 16.91 12.18 12.62
CA GLY A 31 16.01 12.63 11.54
C GLY A 31 16.53 12.35 10.12
N SER A 32 17.62 11.60 9.98
CA SER A 32 18.22 11.23 8.68
C SER A 32 18.01 9.76 8.33
N GLY A 33 17.19 9.04 9.10
CA GLY A 33 16.91 7.64 8.86
C GLY A 33 15.94 7.39 7.70
N ASP A 34 16.07 6.22 7.07
CA ASP A 34 15.16 5.73 6.03
C ASP A 34 15.00 4.21 6.20
N VAL A 35 13.92 3.79 6.85
CA VAL A 35 13.67 2.37 7.15
C VAL A 35 13.41 1.60 5.85
N VAL A 36 12.69 2.20 4.89
CA VAL A 36 12.39 1.56 3.60
C VAL A 36 13.68 1.29 2.85
N ARG A 37 14.62 2.24 2.81
CA ARG A 37 15.95 2.05 2.20
C ARG A 37 16.72 0.92 2.87
N GLU A 38 16.78 0.92 4.20
CA GLU A 38 17.49 -0.10 4.96
C GLU A 38 16.90 -1.50 4.71
N PHE A 39 15.58 -1.60 4.65
CA PHE A 39 14.86 -2.83 4.33
C PHE A 39 15.16 -3.34 2.91
N VAL A 40 14.99 -2.52 1.87
CA VAL A 40 15.23 -2.97 0.49
C VAL A 40 16.69 -3.33 0.25
N ASN A 41 17.63 -2.62 0.89
CA ASN A 41 19.05 -2.95 0.83
C ASN A 41 19.36 -4.29 1.50
N ALA A 42 18.77 -4.55 2.67
CA ALA A 42 18.93 -5.83 3.37
C ALA A 42 18.35 -6.98 2.55
N VAL A 43 17.12 -6.84 2.05
CA VAL A 43 16.48 -7.85 1.18
C VAL A 43 17.35 -8.11 -0.06
N LYS A 44 17.83 -7.07 -0.73
CA LYS A 44 18.69 -7.20 -1.92
C LYS A 44 20.01 -7.92 -1.63
N ALA A 45 20.55 -7.82 -0.41
CA ALA A 45 21.77 -8.52 0.00
C ALA A 45 21.55 -10.03 0.22
N HIS A 46 20.30 -10.50 0.28
CA HIS A 46 19.95 -11.90 0.45
C HIS A 46 19.36 -12.49 -0.84
N ASN A 47 20.03 -13.50 -1.40
CA ASN A 47 19.52 -14.19 -2.59
C ASN A 47 18.19 -14.89 -2.29
N GLY A 48 17.22 -14.74 -3.20
CA GLY A 48 15.93 -15.44 -3.15
C GLY A 48 14.85 -14.78 -2.29
N ILE A 49 15.07 -13.55 -1.80
CA ILE A 49 14.04 -12.78 -1.11
C ILE A 49 13.62 -11.59 -1.98
N ASP A 50 12.33 -11.51 -2.28
CA ASP A 50 11.73 -10.37 -2.95
C ASP A 50 11.24 -9.32 -1.94
N ALA A 51 11.36 -8.03 -2.28
CA ALA A 51 10.88 -6.92 -1.48
C ALA A 51 9.47 -6.49 -1.92
N GLY A 52 8.55 -6.38 -0.98
CA GLY A 52 7.23 -5.80 -1.16
C GLY A 52 6.97 -4.71 -0.12
N LEU A 53 5.99 -3.84 -0.40
CA LEU A 53 5.63 -2.73 0.45
C LEU A 53 4.11 -2.72 0.70
N TYR A 54 3.72 -2.27 1.89
CA TYR A 54 2.35 -1.93 2.22
C TYR A 54 2.26 -0.43 2.41
N LEU A 55 1.26 0.19 1.79
CA LEU A 55 0.99 1.62 1.89
C LEU A 55 -0.51 1.79 2.18
N SER A 56 -0.87 2.13 3.41
CA SER A 56 -2.28 2.19 3.78
C SER A 56 -3.06 3.26 2.99
N PRO A 57 -4.15 2.90 2.28
CA PRO A 57 -5.04 3.87 1.65
C PRO A 57 -5.74 4.75 2.68
N TRP A 58 -6.18 4.18 3.81
CA TRP A 58 -6.74 4.96 4.91
C TRP A 58 -5.63 5.65 5.70
N ASP A 59 -5.74 6.97 5.87
CA ASP A 59 -4.82 7.79 6.63
C ASP A 59 -5.59 8.59 7.70
N ARG A 60 -5.18 8.45 8.95
CA ARG A 60 -5.80 9.11 10.11
C ARG A 60 -5.13 10.42 10.49
N HIS A 61 -4.01 10.75 9.86
CA HIS A 61 -3.23 11.95 10.16
C HIS A 61 -3.37 13.02 9.09
N ASP A 62 -3.35 12.64 7.81
CA ASP A 62 -3.27 13.61 6.74
C ASP A 62 -4.58 14.41 6.58
N PRO A 63 -4.53 15.76 6.67
CA PRO A 63 -5.72 16.58 6.60
C PRO A 63 -6.40 16.60 5.22
N ARG A 64 -5.74 16.10 4.18
CA ARG A 64 -6.35 15.92 2.86
C ARG A 64 -7.30 14.71 2.83
N TYR A 65 -7.20 13.79 3.79
CA TYR A 65 -8.03 12.58 3.79
C TYR A 65 -9.53 12.94 3.89
N GLY A 66 -10.30 12.54 2.87
CA GLY A 66 -11.69 12.96 2.68
C GLY A 66 -11.90 13.98 1.55
N ASP A 67 -10.82 14.65 1.10
CA ASP A 67 -10.78 15.38 -0.18
C ASP A 67 -10.27 14.43 -1.26
N ASN A 68 -11.21 13.95 -2.09
CA ASN A 68 -10.93 12.94 -3.10
C ASN A 68 -9.76 13.32 -4.00
N LEU A 69 -9.72 14.53 -4.57
CA LEU A 69 -8.66 14.87 -5.52
C LEU A 69 -7.32 15.01 -4.81
N LYS A 70 -7.26 15.84 -3.76
CA LYS A 70 -5.98 16.16 -3.10
C LYS A 70 -5.33 14.96 -2.43
N TYR A 71 -6.12 14.06 -1.84
CA TYR A 71 -5.57 12.87 -1.20
C TYR A 71 -5.12 11.84 -2.23
N ASN A 72 -5.84 11.65 -3.34
CA ASN A 72 -5.38 10.77 -4.41
C ASN A 72 -4.07 11.28 -5.05
N GLU A 73 -3.92 12.59 -5.28
CA GLU A 73 -2.67 13.19 -5.76
C GLU A 73 -1.51 12.99 -4.78
N TYR A 74 -1.76 13.23 -3.49
CA TYR A 74 -0.79 12.95 -2.42
C TYR A 74 -0.35 11.49 -2.41
N TYR A 75 -1.31 10.57 -2.49
CA TYR A 75 -1.05 9.14 -2.44
C TYR A 75 -0.26 8.66 -3.66
N LEU A 76 -0.61 9.11 -4.86
CA LEU A 76 0.15 8.85 -6.09
C LEU A 76 1.59 9.37 -5.99
N ALA A 77 1.78 10.55 -5.40
CA ALA A 77 3.10 11.12 -5.21
C ALA A 77 3.97 10.27 -4.25
N GLN A 78 3.37 9.68 -3.21
CA GLN A 78 4.05 8.72 -2.33
C GLN A 78 4.36 7.39 -3.03
N LEU A 79 3.44 6.88 -3.83
CA LEU A 79 3.70 5.70 -4.67
C LEU A 79 4.87 5.94 -5.62
N GLN A 80 4.93 7.11 -6.25
CA GLN A 80 6.04 7.51 -7.09
C GLN A 80 7.37 7.53 -6.32
N GLU A 81 7.40 8.06 -5.09
CA GLU A 81 8.61 8.03 -4.26
C GLU A 81 9.08 6.60 -3.99
N LEU A 82 8.16 5.72 -3.58
CA LEU A 82 8.47 4.35 -3.18
C LEU A 82 8.89 3.48 -4.36
N LEU A 83 8.15 3.55 -5.47
CA LEU A 83 8.36 2.67 -6.62
C LEU A 83 9.44 3.17 -7.59
N HIS A 84 9.80 4.44 -7.54
CA HIS A 84 10.91 4.97 -8.33
C HIS A 84 12.26 4.84 -7.61
N ASN A 85 12.32 5.21 -6.32
CA ASN A 85 13.61 5.43 -5.65
C ASN A 85 14.17 4.19 -4.94
N TYR A 86 13.35 3.17 -4.64
CA TYR A 86 13.72 2.06 -3.75
C TYR A 86 14.02 0.75 -4.48
N GLY A 87 14.25 0.83 -5.80
CA GLY A 87 14.65 -0.32 -6.62
C GLY A 87 13.46 -1.22 -6.98
N ASN A 88 13.73 -2.52 -7.15
CA ASN A 88 12.73 -3.48 -7.63
C ASN A 88 11.81 -3.94 -6.49
N VAL A 89 10.66 -3.28 -6.36
CA VAL A 89 9.57 -3.74 -5.52
C VAL A 89 8.72 -4.74 -6.32
N ARG A 90 8.48 -5.92 -5.74
CA ARG A 90 7.78 -7.04 -6.37
C ARG A 90 6.32 -7.17 -5.97
N GLU A 91 5.92 -6.55 -4.87
CA GLU A 91 4.52 -6.52 -4.44
C GLU A 91 4.18 -5.20 -3.74
N ILE A 92 3.02 -4.63 -4.05
CA ILE A 92 2.43 -3.49 -3.33
C ILE A 92 1.06 -3.90 -2.77
N TRP A 93 0.84 -3.62 -1.48
CA TRP A 93 -0.39 -3.93 -0.77
C TRP A 93 -1.25 -2.69 -0.54
N PHE A 94 -2.47 -2.73 -1.09
CA PHE A 94 -3.53 -1.76 -0.85
C PHE A 94 -4.60 -2.36 0.07
N ASP A 95 -4.66 -1.87 1.30
CA ASP A 95 -5.65 -2.29 2.30
C ASP A 95 -7.04 -1.70 2.04
N GLY A 96 -8.10 -2.50 2.23
CA GLY A 96 -9.48 -2.03 2.24
C GLY A 96 -10.00 -1.59 3.60
N ALA A 97 -9.28 -1.86 4.70
CA ALA A 97 -9.73 -1.56 6.04
C ALA A 97 -9.91 -0.06 6.28
N LYS A 98 -11.07 0.31 6.84
CA LYS A 98 -11.44 1.68 7.19
C LYS A 98 -12.34 1.68 8.41
N GLY A 99 -12.07 2.57 9.36
CA GLY A 99 -12.91 2.74 10.55
C GLY A 99 -14.29 3.33 10.23
N ALA A 100 -15.30 2.99 11.05
CA ALA A 100 -16.68 3.43 10.86
C ALA A 100 -16.86 4.96 10.82
N ASP A 101 -16.04 5.69 11.58
CA ASP A 101 -16.10 7.16 11.68
C ASP A 101 -15.15 7.88 10.70
N ALA A 102 -14.48 7.16 9.81
CA ALA A 102 -13.53 7.77 8.89
C ALA A 102 -14.25 8.60 7.81
N PRO A 103 -13.73 9.79 7.45
CA PRO A 103 -14.31 10.63 6.40
C PRO A 103 -14.56 9.86 5.11
N ASN A 104 -15.65 10.16 4.40
CA ASN A 104 -15.93 9.56 3.09
C ASN A 104 -14.78 9.85 2.13
N MET A 105 -14.29 8.80 1.47
CA MET A 105 -13.11 8.88 0.60
C MET A 105 -13.33 7.93 -0.56
N THR A 106 -13.10 8.41 -1.78
CA THR A 106 -13.11 7.61 -3.00
C THR A 106 -11.69 7.48 -3.53
N TYR A 107 -11.15 6.26 -3.50
CA TYR A 107 -9.82 5.97 -4.03
C TYR A 107 -9.86 5.77 -5.54
N TYR A 108 -8.97 6.45 -6.26
CA TYR A 108 -8.82 6.32 -7.71
C TYR A 108 -7.92 5.14 -8.05
N PHE A 109 -8.33 3.93 -7.64
CA PHE A 109 -7.54 2.71 -7.80
C PHE A 109 -7.12 2.44 -9.25
N SER A 110 -7.93 2.82 -10.24
CA SER A 110 -7.55 2.72 -11.66
C SER A 110 -6.25 3.48 -11.95
N ASP A 111 -6.15 4.72 -11.48
CA ASP A 111 -4.97 5.57 -11.69
C ASP A 111 -3.78 5.07 -10.88
N TRP A 112 -4.03 4.61 -9.65
CA TRP A 112 -3.00 4.04 -8.79
C TRP A 112 -2.38 2.80 -9.43
N PHE A 113 -3.21 1.88 -9.92
CA PHE A 113 -2.73 0.66 -10.57
C PHE A 113 -2.00 0.96 -11.88
N ALA A 114 -2.49 1.92 -12.67
CA ALA A 114 -1.83 2.36 -13.89
C ALA A 114 -0.41 2.89 -13.61
N MET A 115 -0.26 3.80 -12.64
CA MET A 115 1.05 4.34 -12.25
C MET A 115 1.97 3.24 -11.71
N VAL A 116 1.46 2.34 -10.86
CA VAL A 116 2.23 1.22 -10.31
C VAL A 116 2.79 0.34 -11.43
N LYS A 117 1.97 0.00 -12.44
CA LYS A 117 2.41 -0.82 -13.59
C LYS A 117 3.33 -0.05 -14.54
N GLU A 118 3.18 1.27 -14.66
CA GLU A 118 4.10 2.11 -15.43
C GLU A 118 5.49 2.14 -14.79
N LEU A 119 5.56 2.34 -13.47
CA LEU A 119 6.83 2.43 -12.74
C LEU A 119 7.49 1.06 -12.55
N GLN A 120 6.70 0.00 -12.34
CA GLN A 120 7.16 -1.34 -12.02
C GLN A 120 6.30 -2.38 -12.76
N SER A 121 6.57 -2.62 -14.05
CA SER A 121 5.71 -3.45 -14.91
C SER A 121 5.49 -4.91 -14.43
N SER A 122 6.43 -5.45 -13.66
CA SER A 122 6.37 -6.83 -13.12
C SER A 122 5.88 -6.93 -11.67
N ILE A 123 5.44 -5.82 -11.06
CA ILE A 123 4.97 -5.81 -9.66
C ILE A 123 3.61 -6.49 -9.55
N ASN A 124 3.41 -7.25 -8.48
CA ASN A 124 2.10 -7.76 -8.07
C ASN A 124 1.37 -6.68 -7.26
N ILE A 125 0.09 -6.51 -7.54
CA ILE A 125 -0.78 -5.61 -6.78
C ILE A 125 -1.78 -6.43 -5.99
N PHE A 126 -1.69 -6.34 -4.67
CA PHE A 126 -2.72 -6.80 -3.77
C PHE A 126 -3.74 -5.69 -3.50
N SER A 127 -5.02 -6.05 -3.55
CA SER A 127 -6.07 -5.35 -2.81
C SER A 127 -7.15 -6.36 -2.40
N ASP A 128 -8.18 -5.93 -1.67
CA ASP A 128 -9.37 -6.75 -1.39
C ASP A 128 -9.87 -7.55 -2.59
N ALA A 129 -9.86 -6.95 -3.79
CA ALA A 129 -10.42 -7.52 -5.01
C ALA A 129 -9.39 -7.76 -6.13
N GLY A 130 -8.08 -7.55 -5.89
CA GLY A 130 -7.05 -7.60 -6.93
C GLY A 130 -6.54 -6.22 -7.38
N PRO A 131 -5.78 -6.13 -8.48
CA PRO A 131 -6.01 -6.87 -9.70
C PRO A 131 -5.22 -8.18 -9.84
N ASP A 132 -4.10 -8.36 -9.13
CA ASP A 132 -3.22 -9.52 -9.29
C ASP A 132 -3.39 -10.52 -8.12
N VAL A 133 -3.47 -10.01 -6.89
CA VAL A 133 -3.66 -10.80 -5.67
C VAL A 133 -4.86 -10.26 -4.89
N ARG A 134 -5.72 -11.15 -4.39
CA ARG A 134 -6.94 -10.77 -3.64
C ARG A 134 -6.87 -11.23 -2.20
N TRP A 135 -7.64 -10.56 -1.34
CA TRP A 135 -7.85 -11.01 0.02
C TRP A 135 -8.61 -12.34 0.08
N VAL A 136 -8.22 -13.23 1.00
CA VAL A 136 -8.85 -14.55 1.17
C VAL A 136 -10.18 -14.48 1.95
N GLY A 137 -10.53 -13.30 2.49
CA GLY A 137 -11.76 -13.07 3.25
C GLY A 137 -11.63 -13.26 4.76
N ASN A 138 -10.43 -13.54 5.26
CA ASN A 138 -10.12 -13.56 6.70
C ASN A 138 -8.63 -13.33 6.96
N GLU A 139 -8.31 -12.93 8.19
CA GLU A 139 -6.93 -12.74 8.67
C GLU A 139 -6.40 -13.95 9.46
N LYS A 140 -7.19 -15.02 9.59
CA LYS A 140 -6.80 -16.25 10.30
C LYS A 140 -5.94 -17.18 9.44
N GLY A 141 -5.77 -16.85 8.15
CA GLY A 141 -4.94 -17.59 7.21
C GLY A 141 -5.60 -18.84 6.62
N PHE A 142 -6.94 -18.92 6.61
CA PHE A 142 -7.65 -20.08 6.05
C PHE A 142 -8.27 -19.74 4.69
N ALA A 143 -8.06 -20.60 3.69
CA ALA A 143 -8.86 -20.60 2.48
C ALA A 143 -10.09 -21.50 2.66
N ASN A 144 -11.21 -21.15 2.01
CA ASN A 144 -12.38 -22.02 1.99
C ASN A 144 -12.07 -23.32 1.23
N THR A 145 -12.85 -24.39 1.47
CA THR A 145 -12.60 -25.73 0.90
C THR A 145 -12.54 -25.72 -0.63
N THR A 146 -13.28 -24.81 -1.27
CA THR A 146 -13.15 -24.49 -2.69
C THR A 146 -12.65 -23.04 -2.80
N CYS A 147 -11.46 -22.85 -3.38
CA CYS A 147 -10.86 -21.53 -3.59
C CYS A 147 -10.27 -21.46 -5.01
N TRP A 148 -11.05 -20.90 -5.94
CA TRP A 148 -10.60 -20.72 -7.32
C TRP A 148 -9.71 -19.49 -7.44
N SER A 149 -8.59 -19.61 -8.14
CA SER A 149 -7.72 -18.45 -8.42
C SER A 149 -8.34 -17.47 -9.42
N THR A 150 -9.31 -17.93 -10.21
CA THR A 150 -10.08 -17.11 -11.14
C THR A 150 -11.23 -16.40 -10.42
N ILE A 151 -11.39 -15.10 -10.68
CA ILE A 151 -12.51 -14.30 -10.14
C ILE A 151 -13.20 -13.51 -11.23
N ASN A 152 -14.50 -13.29 -11.07
CA ASN A 152 -15.23 -12.34 -11.90
C ASN A 152 -15.04 -10.92 -11.35
N LYS A 153 -14.33 -10.06 -12.09
CA LYS A 153 -14.01 -8.69 -11.64
C LYS A 153 -15.23 -7.76 -11.59
N THR A 154 -16.36 -8.13 -12.20
CA THR A 154 -17.58 -7.30 -12.15
C THR A 154 -18.39 -7.48 -10.87
N SER A 155 -18.04 -8.43 -10.00
CA SER A 155 -18.78 -8.72 -8.76
C SER A 155 -18.10 -8.24 -7.48
N LEU A 156 -16.96 -7.54 -7.56
CA LEU A 156 -16.18 -7.11 -6.39
C LEU A 156 -15.86 -5.61 -6.46
N SER A 157 -15.99 -4.94 -5.31
CA SER A 157 -15.59 -3.55 -5.10
C SER A 157 -14.59 -3.49 -3.94
N ILE A 158 -13.44 -2.86 -4.15
CA ILE A 158 -12.40 -2.67 -3.13
C ILE A 158 -12.94 -1.76 -2.01
N GLY A 159 -12.73 -2.13 -0.74
CA GLY A 159 -13.16 -1.31 0.41
C GLY A 159 -14.64 -1.43 0.79
N ASN A 160 -15.35 -2.44 0.31
CA ASN A 160 -16.70 -2.78 0.78
C ASN A 160 -16.60 -3.95 1.77
N ALA A 161 -17.05 -3.77 3.01
CA ALA A 161 -16.98 -4.76 4.10
C ALA A 161 -17.79 -6.06 3.85
N SER A 162 -18.43 -6.19 2.68
CA SER A 162 -19.28 -7.31 2.29
C SER A 162 -18.61 -8.15 1.21
N ILE A 163 -17.41 -8.67 1.47
CA ILE A 163 -16.86 -9.77 0.65
C ILE A 163 -17.23 -11.08 1.35
N VAL A 164 -18.43 -11.55 1.08
CA VAL A 164 -18.83 -12.93 1.42
C VAL A 164 -18.46 -13.79 0.22
N GLY A 165 -17.33 -14.48 0.34
CA GLY A 165 -16.93 -15.57 -0.55
C GLY A 165 -17.27 -16.92 0.04
#